data_AF-W7SRD3-F1
#
_entry.id   AF-W7SRD3-F1
#
_cell.length_a   1.000
_cell.length_b   1.000
_cell.length_c   1.000
_cell.angle_alpha   90.00
_cell.angle_beta   90.00
_cell.angle_gamma   90.00
#
_symmetry.space_group_name_H-M   'P 1'
#
loop_
_entity.id
_entity.type
_entity.pdbx_description
1 polymer ?
#
loop_
_entity_poly.entity_id
_entity_poly.type
_entity_poly.pdbx_seq_one_letter_code
_entity_poly.pdbx_strand_id
1 'polypeptide(L)'
;MAGISRRRLLGSAAGVAGAGALASVLPPNLRKALAATGTGTLRDIKHIVVLMQENRSFDHYFGTMPGVRGFDDPDAVTLSTGRSVFYQPDAKNPDGYLLPFHLDTLRTSSQAIPSTSHAFAVQHSAVNGGRMDNWLPAHRAADGDDNGPYTMGYYTEDDIPFQWALARNFTVCDAYFCSVLGPTWPNRLYHWSGTIDPAGRHGGPITSNIVPSPYTWTTYPERLTAAGVSWHVYQQEDDYGCNPLEFFKAYQDAGPNSPLHQHGLAIGPADRFEYDALHDRLPTISWIIPTSPQCEHPDYIPAAGADFVASKLDAIAANPDVWAKTVVVLNYDENDGLFDHMVPPMPPAGTPDEFVTGLPIGAGIRVPCTIVSPWTRGGYVATEPFDHTSVLRLIEAVTGVRETNISDWRRRTFGDLTSALGLGNSAQPLPPLPPTKAPLWQAEYNVKHLPRAQIPGAAQTPPHQGVRSRIDETLTTHAADFPHGVAGTSFPGTQLLARNKAAGEAAPADKRAYVTGIVAYSVSVIDTAPASCCPPCRVQCR
;
A
#
# COMPACT_ATOMS: atom_id res chain seq x y z
N MET A 1 31.28 45.50 30.90
CA MET A 1 31.53 44.14 31.42
C MET A 1 30.17 43.50 31.65
N ALA A 2 29.62 42.89 30.60
CA ALA A 2 29.68 41.46 30.30
C ALA A 2 28.45 40.75 30.90
N GLY A 3 27.45 40.56 30.04
CA GLY A 3 26.19 39.93 30.38
C GLY A 3 26.32 38.43 30.60
N ILE A 4 25.47 37.93 31.49
CA ILE A 4 25.16 36.50 31.62
C ILE A 4 23.79 36.32 30.96
N SER A 5 23.79 35.74 29.76
CA SER A 5 22.57 35.48 29.01
C SER A 5 21.83 34.27 29.60
N ARG A 6 20.50 34.25 29.43
CA ARG A 6 19.58 33.14 29.80
C ARG A 6 19.96 31.77 29.19
N ARG A 7 20.97 31.72 28.30
CA ARG A 7 21.48 30.52 27.63
C ARG A 7 22.55 29.75 28.41
N ARG A 8 22.96 30.20 29.61
CA ARG A 8 24.00 29.55 30.42
C ARG A 8 23.52 28.91 31.74
N LEU A 9 22.21 28.92 32.03
CA LEU A 9 21.64 28.27 33.21
C LEU A 9 21.06 26.87 32.94
N LEU A 10 21.17 26.36 31.71
CA LEU A 10 20.72 25.00 31.33
C LEU A 10 21.86 24.09 30.85
N GLY A 11 23.11 24.56 30.95
CA GLY A 11 24.29 23.71 30.77
C GLY A 11 24.88 23.38 32.13
N SER A 12 25.09 22.10 32.42
CA SER A 12 25.84 21.53 33.54
C SER A 12 25.20 21.57 34.95
N ALA A 13 24.30 20.62 35.20
CA ALA A 13 24.30 19.84 36.44
C ALA A 13 23.93 18.38 36.11
N ALA A 14 24.95 17.56 35.86
CA ALA A 14 24.84 16.11 35.73
C ALA A 14 24.75 15.45 37.11
N GLY A 15 24.00 14.35 37.24
CA GLY A 15 24.08 13.49 38.43
C GLY A 15 22.95 12.49 38.65
N VAL A 16 22.74 11.54 37.73
CA VAL A 16 22.39 10.09 37.86
C VAL A 16 21.46 9.55 38.99
N ALA A 17 20.72 10.36 39.77
CA ALA A 17 19.75 9.83 40.75
C ALA A 17 18.41 10.58 40.70
N GLY A 18 17.62 10.39 39.65
CA GLY A 18 16.35 11.14 39.55
C GLY A 18 15.39 10.82 38.41
N ALA A 19 15.56 9.75 37.64
CA ALA A 19 14.62 9.42 36.56
C ALA A 19 13.18 9.17 37.08
N GLY A 20 13.04 8.60 38.29
CA GLY A 20 11.72 8.35 38.89
C GLY A 20 11.01 9.57 39.48
N ALA A 21 11.76 10.61 39.89
CA ALA A 21 11.18 11.75 40.61
C ALA A 21 10.64 12.85 39.67
N LEU A 22 11.20 12.99 38.46
CA LEU A 22 10.76 14.01 37.49
C LEU A 22 9.49 13.63 36.72
N ALA A 23 9.24 12.33 36.51
CA ALA A 23 7.94 11.86 36.02
C ALA A 23 6.78 12.31 36.93
N SER A 24 7.09 12.42 38.22
CA SER A 24 6.38 13.05 39.35
C SER A 24 5.61 14.36 39.15
N VAL A 25 6.12 15.20 38.26
CA VAL A 25 5.75 16.63 38.18
C VAL A 25 5.18 16.99 36.81
N LEU A 26 5.22 16.04 35.86
CA LEU A 26 4.70 16.24 34.53
C LEU A 26 3.16 16.15 34.52
N PRO A 27 2.47 16.96 33.70
CA PRO A 27 1.04 16.81 33.46
C PRO A 27 0.70 15.38 33.01
N PRO A 28 -0.48 14.84 33.34
CA PRO A 28 -0.87 13.47 32.97
C PRO A 28 -0.68 13.16 31.48
N ASN A 29 -0.95 14.15 30.62
CA ASN A 29 -0.82 14.03 29.16
C ASN A 29 0.65 13.90 28.71
N LEU A 30 1.57 14.57 29.41
CA LEU A 30 3.01 14.49 29.14
C LEU A 30 3.62 13.20 29.71
N ARG A 31 3.11 12.72 30.86
CA ARG A 31 3.47 11.39 31.37
C ARG A 31 2.98 10.29 30.45
N LYS A 32 1.76 10.41 29.90
CA LYS A 32 1.26 9.51 28.86
C LYS A 32 2.12 9.57 27.61
N ALA A 33 2.48 10.77 27.12
CA ALA A 33 3.35 10.92 25.96
C ALA A 33 4.76 10.34 26.17
N LEU A 34 5.32 10.42 27.38
CA LEU A 34 6.62 9.83 27.74
C LEU A 34 6.54 8.35 28.15
N ALA A 35 5.39 7.85 28.57
CA ALA A 35 5.13 6.43 28.80
C ALA A 35 4.76 5.71 27.49
N ALA A 36 4.28 6.45 26.48
CA ALA A 36 3.99 5.97 25.12
C ALA A 36 5.26 5.77 24.28
N THR A 37 6.44 6.11 24.80
CA THR A 37 7.70 5.69 24.18
C THR A 37 8.04 4.30 24.73
N GLY A 38 7.58 3.26 24.02
CA GLY A 38 7.99 1.89 24.30
C GLY A 38 9.52 1.71 24.28
N THR A 39 9.99 0.53 24.67
CA THR A 39 11.42 0.18 24.67
C THR A 39 12.10 0.24 23.28
N GLY A 40 11.31 0.41 22.21
CA GLY A 40 11.77 0.31 20.83
C GLY A 40 12.06 -1.13 20.42
N THR A 41 11.38 -2.11 21.01
CA THR A 41 11.59 -3.54 20.74
C THR A 41 10.30 -4.23 20.29
N LEU A 42 10.39 -5.47 19.80
CA LEU A 42 9.22 -6.27 19.40
C LEU A 42 8.18 -6.42 20.53
N ARG A 43 8.58 -6.30 21.80
CA ARG A 43 7.69 -6.39 22.94
C ARG A 43 6.71 -5.22 23.04
N ASP A 44 7.00 -4.10 22.39
CA ASP A 44 6.13 -2.92 22.36
C ASP A 44 4.98 -3.09 21.37
N ILE A 45 5.09 -4.03 20.43
CA ILE A 45 4.03 -4.35 19.47
C ILE A 45 2.97 -5.17 20.20
N LYS A 46 1.76 -4.62 20.28
CA LYS A 46 0.58 -5.30 20.86
C LYS A 46 -0.47 -5.64 19.81
N HIS A 47 -0.47 -4.92 18.69
CA HIS A 47 -1.37 -5.18 17.58
C HIS A 47 -0.59 -5.26 16.28
N ILE A 48 -0.79 -6.35 15.54
CA ILE A 48 -0.44 -6.45 14.12
C ILE A 48 -1.75 -6.41 13.35
N VAL A 49 -1.94 -5.36 12.57
CA VAL A 49 -3.08 -5.21 11.65
C VAL A 49 -2.58 -5.53 10.26
N VAL A 50 -3.28 -6.41 9.56
CA VAL A 50 -2.92 -6.85 8.22
C VAL A 50 -4.08 -6.55 7.29
N LEU A 51 -3.81 -5.72 6.28
CA LEU A 51 -4.77 -5.34 5.25
C LEU A 51 -4.15 -5.70 3.90
N MET A 52 -4.74 -6.69 3.24
CA MET A 52 -4.30 -7.17 1.94
C MET A 52 -5.27 -6.73 0.84
N GLN A 53 -4.81 -5.82 -0.01
CA GLN A 53 -5.50 -5.37 -1.21
C GLN A 53 -5.33 -6.35 -2.39
N GLU A 54 -6.11 -6.12 -3.43
CA GLU A 54 -6.10 -6.76 -4.75
C GLU A 54 -5.54 -5.77 -5.80
N ASN A 55 -5.36 -6.26 -7.02
CA ASN A 55 -4.03 -6.78 -7.34
C ASN A 55 -3.20 -5.74 -8.10
N ARG A 56 -1.94 -5.58 -7.68
CA ARG A 56 -1.04 -4.55 -8.19
C ARG A 56 0.39 -5.03 -8.17
N SER A 57 1.11 -4.86 -9.27
CA SER A 57 2.56 -5.01 -9.25
C SER A 57 3.23 -3.82 -8.58
N PHE A 58 4.44 -4.01 -8.06
CA PHE A 58 5.18 -2.91 -7.46
C PHE A 58 5.54 -1.83 -8.48
N ASP A 59 6.08 -2.21 -9.66
CA ASP A 59 6.40 -1.23 -10.72
C ASP A 59 5.18 -0.45 -11.22
N HIS A 60 4.00 -1.08 -11.23
CA HIS A 60 2.77 -0.41 -11.62
C HIS A 60 2.42 0.75 -10.67
N TYR A 61 2.66 0.64 -9.36
CA TYR A 61 2.41 1.74 -8.41
C TYR A 61 3.61 2.65 -8.19
N PHE A 62 4.79 2.06 -8.09
CA PHE A 62 5.98 2.72 -7.54
C PHE A 62 7.20 2.61 -8.46
N GLY A 63 7.07 2.12 -9.69
CA GLY A 63 8.19 2.05 -10.64
C GLY A 63 8.82 3.42 -10.93
N THR A 64 8.05 4.51 -10.86
CA THR A 64 8.56 5.89 -11.00
C THR A 64 9.00 6.52 -9.67
N MET A 65 8.88 5.82 -8.54
CA MET A 65 9.19 6.34 -7.21
C MET A 65 10.70 6.47 -7.00
N PRO A 66 11.24 7.63 -6.60
CA PRO A 66 12.68 7.79 -6.42
C PRO A 66 13.23 6.96 -5.25
N GLY A 67 14.31 6.21 -5.49
CA GLY A 67 15.07 5.51 -4.44
C GLY A 67 14.61 4.10 -4.11
N VAL A 68 13.62 3.58 -4.83
CA VAL A 68 13.28 2.15 -4.87
C VAL A 68 13.91 1.52 -6.10
N ARG A 69 13.99 0.18 -6.13
CA ARG A 69 14.25 -0.56 -7.37
C ARG A 69 13.06 -0.43 -8.32
N GLY A 70 13.11 0.52 -9.24
CA GLY A 70 12.03 0.85 -10.18
C GLY A 70 12.53 0.96 -11.61
N PHE A 71 11.96 1.88 -12.39
CA PHE A 71 12.24 2.02 -13.81
C PHE A 71 13.67 2.47 -14.15
N ASP A 72 14.41 3.04 -13.19
CA ASP A 72 15.84 3.36 -13.32
C ASP A 72 16.73 2.37 -12.55
N ASP A 73 16.26 1.14 -12.24
CA ASP A 73 17.09 0.11 -11.60
C ASP A 73 18.32 -0.20 -12.48
N PRO A 74 19.55 0.10 -12.02
CA PRO A 74 20.76 -0.21 -12.78
C PRO A 74 21.01 -1.71 -12.91
N ASP A 75 20.38 -2.53 -12.08
CA ASP A 75 20.49 -3.99 -12.07
C ASP A 75 19.34 -4.66 -12.86
N ALA A 76 18.52 -3.88 -13.59
CA ALA A 76 17.48 -4.42 -14.46
C ALA A 76 18.07 -5.40 -15.49
N VAL A 77 17.40 -6.56 -15.66
CA VAL A 77 17.88 -7.63 -16.54
C VAL A 77 18.00 -7.14 -17.98
N THR A 78 19.08 -7.54 -18.66
CA THR A 78 19.23 -7.34 -20.10
C THR A 78 18.71 -8.57 -20.85
N LEU A 79 17.76 -8.36 -21.75
CA LEU A 79 17.18 -9.40 -22.59
C LEU A 79 18.18 -9.87 -23.66
N SER A 80 17.89 -11.01 -24.29
CA SER A 80 18.68 -11.55 -25.41
C SER A 80 18.79 -10.59 -26.62
N THR A 81 17.88 -9.63 -26.72
CA THR A 81 17.90 -8.54 -27.71
C THR A 81 18.96 -7.47 -27.44
N GLY A 82 19.63 -7.51 -26.27
CA GLY A 82 20.58 -6.49 -25.81
C GLY A 82 19.92 -5.26 -25.20
N ARG A 83 18.58 -5.25 -25.05
CA ARG A 83 17.82 -4.17 -24.40
C ARG A 83 17.49 -4.54 -22.96
N SER A 84 17.20 -3.54 -22.13
CA SER A 84 16.65 -3.76 -20.79
C SER A 84 15.32 -4.52 -20.85
N VAL A 85 14.99 -5.26 -19.79
CA VAL A 85 13.73 -5.99 -19.58
C VAL A 85 12.49 -5.10 -19.76
N PHE A 86 12.59 -3.78 -19.61
CA PHE A 86 11.48 -2.87 -19.90
C PHE A 86 11.05 -2.88 -21.39
N TYR A 87 11.92 -3.29 -22.31
CA TYR A 87 11.63 -3.39 -23.74
C TYR A 87 10.97 -4.75 -24.06
N GLN A 88 9.77 -4.97 -23.53
CA GLN A 88 9.06 -6.24 -23.68
C GLN A 88 8.71 -6.52 -25.15
N PRO A 89 9.07 -7.69 -25.71
CA PRO A 89 8.78 -8.01 -27.11
C PRO A 89 7.29 -7.93 -27.43
N ASP A 90 6.94 -7.22 -28.50
CA ASP A 90 5.56 -7.08 -28.97
C ASP A 90 5.51 -6.99 -30.49
N ALA A 91 5.10 -8.09 -31.13
CA ALA A 91 4.99 -8.17 -32.59
C ALA A 91 3.89 -7.28 -33.19
N LYS A 92 2.97 -6.77 -32.36
CA LYS A 92 1.92 -5.83 -32.79
C LYS A 92 2.39 -4.38 -32.73
N ASN A 93 3.42 -4.09 -31.95
CA ASN A 93 4.00 -2.77 -31.88
C ASN A 93 4.95 -2.55 -33.08
N PRO A 94 4.86 -1.40 -33.79
CA PRO A 94 5.76 -1.09 -34.92
C PRO A 94 7.25 -1.11 -34.58
N ASP A 95 7.63 -0.87 -33.32
CA ASP A 95 9.04 -0.94 -32.88
C ASP A 95 9.48 -2.36 -32.51
N GLY A 96 8.55 -3.33 -32.53
CA GLY A 96 8.77 -4.72 -32.11
C GLY A 96 8.80 -4.93 -30.59
N TYR A 97 8.53 -3.88 -29.81
CA TYR A 97 8.43 -3.92 -28.35
C TYR A 97 7.45 -2.89 -27.81
N LEU A 98 6.93 -3.13 -26.60
CA LEU A 98 6.16 -2.17 -25.82
C LEU A 98 6.93 -1.83 -24.54
N LEU A 99 7.11 -0.54 -24.27
CA LEU A 99 7.65 -0.03 -23.01
C LEU A 99 6.53 0.11 -21.98
N PRO A 100 6.85 0.13 -20.67
CA PRO A 100 5.87 0.54 -19.68
C PRO A 100 5.39 1.96 -19.99
N PHE A 101 4.09 2.21 -19.85
CA PHE A 101 3.48 3.49 -20.23
C PHE A 101 2.54 4.03 -19.16
N HIS A 102 2.46 5.36 -19.09
CA HIS A 102 1.70 6.05 -18.06
C HIS A 102 0.20 5.94 -18.31
N LEU A 103 -0.52 5.45 -17.30
CA LEU A 103 -1.97 5.44 -17.21
C LEU A 103 -2.47 6.73 -16.55
N ASP A 104 -2.53 7.84 -17.31
CA ASP A 104 -2.93 9.18 -16.82
C ASP A 104 -4.41 9.19 -16.38
N THR A 105 -4.64 9.08 -15.08
CA THR A 105 -5.97 8.98 -14.45
C THR A 105 -6.77 10.28 -14.48
N LEU A 106 -6.14 11.41 -14.81
CA LEU A 106 -6.79 12.71 -14.96
C LEU A 106 -7.30 12.94 -16.38
N ARG A 107 -6.77 12.20 -17.37
CA ARG A 107 -7.15 12.32 -18.79
C ARG A 107 -7.87 11.09 -19.34
N THR A 108 -7.83 9.98 -18.63
CA THR A 108 -8.39 8.71 -19.09
C THR A 108 -9.18 8.04 -17.97
N SER A 109 -9.94 7.00 -18.30
CA SER A 109 -10.67 6.17 -17.35
C SER A 109 -9.75 5.25 -16.52
N SER A 110 -8.44 5.48 -16.54
CA SER A 110 -7.43 4.54 -16.06
C SER A 110 -7.44 4.25 -14.58
N GLN A 111 -8.24 4.89 -13.73
CA GLN A 111 -8.44 4.39 -12.36
C GLN A 111 -9.04 2.99 -12.35
N ALA A 112 -9.83 2.62 -13.36
CA ALA A 112 -10.26 1.25 -13.59
C ALA A 112 -9.69 0.79 -14.94
N ILE A 113 -8.89 -0.27 -14.91
CA ILE A 113 -8.28 -0.89 -16.09
C ILE A 113 -8.83 -2.31 -16.25
N PRO A 114 -8.81 -2.89 -17.46
CA PRO A 114 -9.19 -4.28 -17.61
C PRO A 114 -8.29 -5.16 -16.74
N SER A 115 -8.89 -6.09 -15.99
CA SER A 115 -8.12 -7.17 -15.38
C SER A 115 -7.44 -8.02 -16.45
N THR A 116 -6.18 -8.37 -16.21
CA THR A 116 -5.36 -9.24 -17.05
C THR A 116 -5.13 -10.60 -16.38
N SER A 117 -4.68 -11.59 -17.16
CA SER A 117 -4.59 -12.96 -16.64
C SER A 117 -3.42 -13.16 -15.68
N HIS A 118 -3.77 -13.34 -14.42
CA HIS A 118 -2.88 -13.76 -13.35
C HIS A 118 -2.95 -15.28 -13.09
N ALA A 119 -3.38 -16.07 -14.08
CA ALA A 119 -3.43 -17.53 -13.97
C ALA A 119 -2.03 -18.13 -13.85
N PHE A 120 -1.90 -19.22 -13.08
CA PHE A 120 -0.61 -19.90 -12.84
C PHE A 120 0.16 -20.20 -14.14
N ALA A 121 -0.51 -20.72 -15.16
CA ALA A 121 0.11 -21.01 -16.45
C ALA A 121 0.56 -19.76 -17.22
N VAL A 122 -0.20 -18.67 -17.14
CA VAL A 122 0.12 -17.41 -17.85
C VAL A 122 1.31 -16.72 -17.18
N GLN A 123 1.31 -16.65 -15.83
CA GLN A 123 2.44 -16.08 -15.07
C GLN A 123 3.74 -16.84 -15.33
N HIS A 124 3.70 -18.18 -15.39
CA HIS A 124 4.86 -18.98 -15.77
C HIS A 124 5.33 -18.72 -17.20
N SER A 125 4.39 -18.59 -18.14
CA SER A 125 4.67 -18.23 -19.54
C SER A 125 5.34 -16.85 -19.64
N ALA A 126 4.84 -15.87 -18.89
CA ALA A 126 5.34 -14.49 -18.88
C ALA A 126 6.76 -14.40 -18.30
N VAL A 127 7.00 -15.03 -17.14
CA VAL A 127 8.33 -15.10 -16.49
C VAL A 127 9.34 -15.90 -17.31
N ASN A 128 8.86 -16.90 -18.06
CA ASN A 128 9.62 -17.66 -19.04
C ASN A 128 10.93 -18.28 -18.48
N GLY A 129 10.85 -18.84 -17.26
CA GLY A 129 12.02 -19.40 -16.57
C GLY A 129 13.07 -18.34 -16.17
N GLY A 130 12.63 -17.12 -15.87
CA GLY A 130 13.47 -16.01 -15.45
C GLY A 130 14.09 -15.19 -16.60
N ARG A 131 13.77 -15.53 -17.85
CA ARG A 131 14.21 -14.74 -19.01
C ARG A 131 13.46 -13.41 -19.13
N MET A 132 12.24 -13.33 -18.59
CA MET A 132 11.39 -12.13 -18.57
C MET A 132 11.23 -11.48 -19.96
N ASP A 133 11.21 -12.28 -21.03
CA ASP A 133 11.13 -11.82 -22.43
C ASP A 133 9.81 -12.20 -23.12
N ASN A 134 8.83 -12.67 -22.34
CA ASN A 134 7.58 -13.21 -22.87
C ASN A 134 6.34 -12.65 -22.16
N TRP A 135 6.48 -11.52 -21.46
CA TRP A 135 5.36 -10.95 -20.70
C TRP A 135 4.22 -10.52 -21.62
N LEU A 136 4.50 -9.65 -22.60
CA LEU A 136 3.49 -9.17 -23.54
C LEU A 136 2.90 -10.27 -24.42
N PRO A 137 3.71 -11.18 -25.01
CA PRO A 137 3.14 -12.26 -25.80
C PRO A 137 2.24 -13.19 -24.99
N ALA A 138 2.59 -13.48 -23.72
CA ALA A 138 1.75 -14.28 -22.83
C ALA A 138 0.40 -13.58 -22.55
N HIS A 139 0.44 -12.29 -22.22
CA HIS A 139 -0.77 -11.51 -21.94
C HIS A 139 -1.62 -11.23 -23.18
N ARG A 140 -1.03 -10.99 -24.36
CA ARG A 140 -1.82 -10.92 -25.61
C ARG A 140 -2.52 -12.24 -25.93
N ALA A 141 -1.87 -13.37 -25.66
CA ALA A 141 -2.46 -14.69 -25.88
C ALA A 141 -3.61 -14.98 -24.90
N ALA A 142 -3.50 -14.55 -23.63
CA ALA A 142 -4.49 -14.79 -22.60
C ALA A 142 -5.65 -13.76 -22.60
N ASP A 143 -5.31 -12.49 -22.80
CA ASP A 143 -6.20 -11.33 -22.56
C ASP A 143 -6.64 -10.64 -23.85
N GLY A 144 -6.07 -11.04 -25.00
CA GLY A 144 -6.35 -10.47 -26.30
C GLY A 144 -5.56 -9.20 -26.62
N ASP A 145 -5.69 -8.73 -27.86
CA ASP A 145 -4.85 -7.63 -28.38
C ASP A 145 -5.16 -6.26 -27.76
N ASP A 146 -6.38 -6.07 -27.25
CA ASP A 146 -6.86 -4.79 -26.70
C ASP A 146 -6.58 -4.65 -25.20
N ASN A 147 -6.67 -5.74 -24.43
CA ASN A 147 -6.49 -5.71 -22.97
C ASN A 147 -5.08 -6.16 -22.57
N GLY A 148 -4.48 -7.14 -23.25
CA GLY A 148 -3.13 -7.63 -22.93
C GLY A 148 -2.08 -6.54 -22.74
N PRO A 149 -2.03 -5.47 -23.55
CA PRO A 149 -1.08 -4.37 -23.35
C PRO A 149 -1.23 -3.57 -22.06
N TYR A 150 -2.40 -3.58 -21.40
CA TYR A 150 -2.59 -2.89 -20.12
C TYR A 150 -1.68 -3.43 -19.01
N THR A 151 -1.17 -4.65 -19.17
CA THR A 151 -0.12 -5.21 -18.32
C THR A 151 1.10 -4.29 -18.16
N MET A 152 1.41 -3.47 -19.17
CA MET A 152 2.55 -2.55 -19.15
C MET A 152 2.20 -1.15 -18.61
N GLY A 153 0.96 -0.94 -18.18
CA GLY A 153 0.54 0.34 -17.63
C GLY A 153 1.16 0.59 -16.25
N TYR A 154 1.49 1.84 -15.94
CA TYR A 154 1.91 2.26 -14.59
C TYR A 154 1.27 3.58 -14.18
N TYR A 155 1.20 3.82 -12.88
CA TYR A 155 0.80 5.07 -12.25
C TYR A 155 1.99 5.89 -11.76
N THR A 156 1.72 7.18 -11.59
CA THR A 156 2.62 8.15 -10.96
C THR A 156 2.03 8.64 -9.64
N GLU A 157 2.79 9.46 -8.90
CA GLU A 157 2.33 10.12 -7.67
C GLU A 157 1.01 10.89 -7.86
N ASP A 158 0.82 11.53 -9.02
CA ASP A 158 -0.38 12.32 -9.30
C ASP A 158 -1.64 11.44 -9.46
N ASP A 159 -1.47 10.15 -9.81
CA ASP A 159 -2.59 9.22 -10.04
C ASP A 159 -3.05 8.54 -8.74
N ILE A 160 -2.11 8.24 -7.84
CA ILE A 160 -2.34 7.51 -6.58
C ILE A 160 -1.63 8.20 -5.40
N PRO A 161 -1.98 9.47 -5.11
CA PRO A 161 -1.22 10.31 -4.18
C PRO A 161 -1.23 9.80 -2.74
N PHE A 162 -2.28 9.10 -2.32
CA PHE A 162 -2.37 8.54 -0.98
C PHE A 162 -1.42 7.35 -0.80
N GLN A 163 -1.41 6.40 -1.75
CA GLN A 163 -0.50 5.26 -1.75
C GLN A 163 0.96 5.72 -1.77
N TRP A 164 1.29 6.72 -2.59
CA TRP A 164 2.62 7.35 -2.61
C TRP A 164 2.96 8.05 -1.30
N ALA A 165 2.00 8.77 -0.68
CA ALA A 165 2.22 9.40 0.61
C ALA A 165 2.52 8.38 1.71
N LEU A 166 1.87 7.21 1.70
CA LEU A 166 2.21 6.12 2.62
C LEU A 166 3.64 5.63 2.40
N ALA A 167 3.99 5.28 1.16
CA ALA A 167 5.33 4.78 0.83
C ALA A 167 6.44 5.80 1.15
N ARG A 168 6.18 7.11 0.96
CA ARG A 168 7.15 8.19 1.27
C ARG A 168 7.28 8.51 2.75
N ASN A 169 6.25 8.26 3.54
CA ASN A 169 6.26 8.59 4.96
C ASN A 169 6.70 7.41 5.83
N PHE A 170 6.45 6.17 5.39
CA PHE A 170 6.71 4.94 6.14
C PHE A 170 7.79 4.08 5.48
N THR A 171 7.99 2.85 5.97
CA THR A 171 8.88 1.89 5.31
C THR A 171 8.12 1.21 4.17
N VAL A 172 8.57 1.40 2.93
CA VAL A 172 8.12 0.62 1.78
C VAL A 172 9.08 -0.53 1.52
N CYS A 173 8.56 -1.72 1.19
CA CYS A 173 9.35 -2.90 0.86
C CYS A 173 9.46 -3.02 -0.66
N ASP A 174 10.62 -2.77 -1.24
CA ASP A 174 10.84 -2.83 -2.69
C ASP A 174 11.35 -4.19 -3.19
N ALA A 175 11.30 -5.21 -2.33
CA ALA A 175 11.57 -6.61 -2.66
C ALA A 175 10.53 -7.54 -1.99
N TYR A 176 9.26 -7.12 -1.93
CA TYR A 176 8.14 -7.93 -1.42
C TYR A 176 7.43 -8.64 -2.57
N PHE A 177 7.48 -9.96 -2.61
CA PHE A 177 6.92 -10.79 -3.68
C PHE A 177 5.61 -11.43 -3.25
N CYS A 178 4.66 -11.62 -4.17
CA CYS A 178 3.59 -12.56 -3.89
C CYS A 178 4.18 -13.97 -3.74
N SER A 179 3.56 -14.83 -2.95
CA SER A 179 4.16 -16.13 -2.63
C SER A 179 4.08 -17.13 -3.80
N VAL A 180 3.11 -16.95 -4.70
CA VAL A 180 2.80 -17.84 -5.82
C VAL A 180 2.79 -17.05 -7.13
N LEU A 181 3.42 -17.60 -8.18
CA LEU A 181 3.15 -17.19 -9.57
C LEU A 181 1.76 -17.66 -9.98
N GLY A 182 0.73 -16.93 -9.59
CA GLY A 182 -0.65 -17.33 -9.81
C GLY A 182 -1.63 -16.40 -9.11
N PRO A 183 -2.91 -16.79 -9.09
CA PRO A 183 -3.97 -15.87 -8.76
C PRO A 183 -4.15 -15.67 -7.25
N THR A 184 -5.15 -14.87 -6.89
CA THR A 184 -5.51 -14.45 -5.53
C THR A 184 -5.56 -15.56 -4.50
N TRP A 185 -6.36 -16.62 -4.70
CA TRP A 185 -6.64 -17.61 -3.66
C TRP A 185 -5.37 -18.38 -3.22
N PRO A 186 -4.53 -18.90 -4.13
CA PRO A 186 -3.22 -19.45 -3.75
C PRO A 186 -2.34 -18.50 -2.93
N ASN A 187 -2.29 -17.22 -3.30
CA ASN A 187 -1.49 -16.21 -2.60
C ASN A 187 -2.03 -15.90 -1.21
N ARG A 188 -3.35 -15.75 -1.08
CA ARG A 188 -4.02 -15.64 0.22
C ARG A 188 -3.83 -16.91 1.05
N LEU A 189 -3.85 -18.11 0.50
CA LEU A 189 -3.56 -19.33 1.27
C LEU A 189 -2.16 -19.34 1.89
N TYR A 190 -1.14 -18.82 1.19
CA TYR A 190 0.19 -18.60 1.79
C TYR A 190 0.14 -17.57 2.93
N HIS A 191 -0.63 -16.50 2.75
CA HIS A 191 -0.81 -15.46 3.77
C HIS A 191 -1.51 -15.97 5.05
N TRP A 192 -2.42 -16.95 4.94
CA TRP A 192 -3.22 -17.45 6.05
C TRP A 192 -2.74 -18.79 6.63
N SER A 193 -1.94 -19.54 5.88
CA SER A 193 -1.55 -20.90 6.26
C SER A 193 -0.14 -21.30 5.84
N GLY A 194 0.61 -20.45 5.13
CA GLY A 194 2.00 -20.71 4.73
C GLY A 194 2.21 -21.75 3.62
N THR A 195 1.15 -22.28 3.01
CA THR A 195 1.22 -23.30 1.96
C THR A 195 -0.03 -23.34 1.09
N ILE A 196 0.08 -23.95 -0.08
CA ILE A 196 -1.04 -24.33 -0.98
C ILE A 196 -1.23 -25.84 -1.06
N ASP A 197 -0.60 -26.60 -0.15
CA ASP A 197 -0.57 -28.07 -0.15
C ASP A 197 -0.07 -28.66 -1.49
N PRO A 198 1.19 -28.39 -1.88
CA PRO A 198 1.73 -28.74 -3.20
C PRO A 198 1.70 -30.24 -3.51
N ALA A 199 1.72 -31.09 -2.47
CA ALA A 199 1.62 -32.54 -2.60
C ALA A 199 0.17 -33.05 -2.72
N GLY A 200 -0.82 -32.19 -2.56
CA GLY A 200 -2.25 -32.50 -2.67
C GLY A 200 -2.77 -33.51 -1.64
N ARG A 201 -2.21 -33.50 -0.44
CA ARG A 201 -2.58 -34.46 0.61
C ARG A 201 -3.81 -34.04 1.41
N HIS A 202 -4.16 -32.77 1.36
CA HIS A 202 -5.08 -32.12 2.27
C HIS A 202 -6.11 -31.22 1.55
N GLY A 203 -6.30 -31.40 0.25
CA GLY A 203 -7.28 -30.67 -0.57
C GLY A 203 -6.65 -29.72 -1.60
N GLY A 204 -5.32 -29.59 -1.62
CA GLY A 204 -4.57 -28.94 -2.70
C GLY A 204 -4.13 -29.91 -3.80
N PRO A 205 -3.12 -29.56 -4.62
CA PRO A 205 -2.48 -28.25 -4.71
C PRO A 205 -3.44 -27.18 -5.26
N ILE A 206 -3.41 -25.97 -4.68
CA ILE A 206 -4.24 -24.85 -5.15
C ILE A 206 -3.41 -23.89 -5.99
N THR A 207 -3.64 -23.92 -7.30
CA THR A 207 -2.97 -23.06 -8.30
C THR A 207 -3.96 -22.18 -9.08
N SER A 208 -5.23 -22.16 -8.67
CA SER A 208 -6.29 -21.38 -9.30
C SER A 208 -7.29 -20.89 -8.25
N ASN A 209 -8.17 -19.94 -8.63
CA ASN A 209 -9.29 -19.49 -7.79
C ASN A 209 -10.46 -20.50 -7.85
N ILE A 210 -10.16 -21.77 -7.61
CA ILE A 210 -11.13 -22.87 -7.55
C ILE A 210 -10.84 -23.70 -6.31
N VAL A 211 -11.88 -23.97 -5.52
CA VAL A 211 -11.83 -24.85 -4.35
C VAL A 211 -12.41 -26.22 -4.74
N PRO A 212 -11.57 -27.22 -5.08
CA PRO A 212 -12.08 -28.53 -5.52
C PRO A 212 -12.70 -29.33 -4.38
N SER A 213 -12.17 -29.16 -3.17
CA SER A 213 -12.62 -29.79 -1.94
C SER A 213 -12.22 -28.93 -0.74
N PRO A 214 -12.93 -29.00 0.39
CA PRO A 214 -12.50 -28.32 1.60
C PRO A 214 -11.07 -28.67 2.01
N TYR A 215 -10.33 -27.67 2.46
CA TYR A 215 -8.95 -27.84 2.90
C TYR A 215 -8.88 -28.42 4.31
N THR A 216 -7.92 -29.29 4.56
CA THR A 216 -7.82 -30.06 5.82
C THR A 216 -6.49 -29.88 6.57
N TRP A 217 -5.57 -29.07 6.05
CA TRP A 217 -4.38 -28.68 6.80
C TRP A 217 -4.71 -27.55 7.80
N THR A 218 -3.91 -27.43 8.84
CA THR A 218 -4.11 -26.41 9.88
C THR A 218 -3.73 -25.03 9.35
N THR A 219 -4.59 -24.03 9.59
CA THR A 219 -4.37 -22.60 9.31
C THR A 219 -3.62 -21.90 10.43
N TYR A 220 -3.05 -20.71 10.17
CA TYR A 220 -2.37 -19.96 11.21
C TYR A 220 -3.30 -19.47 12.33
N PRO A 221 -4.54 -18.98 12.06
CA PRO A 221 -5.47 -18.62 13.15
C PRO A 221 -5.88 -19.80 14.04
N GLU A 222 -5.92 -21.04 13.54
CA GLU A 222 -6.08 -22.23 14.39
C GLU A 222 -4.90 -22.38 15.37
N ARG A 223 -3.66 -22.16 14.91
CA ARG A 223 -2.46 -22.17 15.77
C ARG A 223 -2.49 -21.07 16.82
N LEU A 224 -2.90 -19.85 16.44
CA LEU A 224 -3.05 -18.73 17.36
C LEU A 224 -4.12 -19.03 18.43
N THR A 225 -5.26 -19.59 18.01
CA THR A 225 -6.32 -20.04 18.92
C THR A 225 -5.81 -21.04 19.93
N ALA A 226 -5.08 -22.08 19.48
CA ALA A 226 -4.51 -23.09 20.36
C ALA A 226 -3.48 -22.51 21.36
N ALA A 227 -2.77 -21.45 20.97
CA ALA A 227 -1.83 -20.74 21.82
C ALA A 227 -2.46 -19.67 22.73
N GLY A 228 -3.78 -19.43 22.63
CA GLY A 228 -4.48 -18.39 23.38
C GLY A 228 -4.15 -16.96 22.95
N VAL A 229 -3.60 -16.78 21.75
CA VAL A 229 -3.36 -15.45 21.16
C VAL A 229 -4.65 -14.93 20.56
N SER A 230 -5.05 -13.70 20.91
CA SER A 230 -6.27 -13.10 20.39
C SER A 230 -6.12 -12.68 18.93
N TRP A 231 -7.10 -13.00 18.11
CA TRP A 231 -7.16 -12.61 16.71
C TRP A 231 -8.60 -12.37 16.25
N HIS A 232 -8.77 -11.61 15.16
CA HIS A 232 -10.08 -11.40 14.53
C HIS A 232 -9.94 -11.03 13.05
N VAL A 233 -10.89 -11.50 12.23
CA VAL A 233 -11.09 -11.07 10.85
C VAL A 233 -12.20 -10.03 10.82
N TYR A 234 -11.86 -8.82 10.39
CA TYR A 234 -12.80 -7.74 10.16
C TYR A 234 -13.23 -7.78 8.69
N GLN A 235 -14.47 -8.21 8.46
CA GLN A 235 -15.05 -8.37 7.13
C GLN A 235 -16.54 -8.00 7.11
N GLN A 236 -17.06 -7.75 5.90
CA GLN A 236 -18.47 -7.52 5.62
C GLN A 236 -19.03 -8.69 4.80
N GLU A 237 -20.33 -8.67 4.53
CA GLU A 237 -21.00 -9.67 3.68
C GLU A 237 -20.33 -9.77 2.29
N ASP A 238 -19.95 -8.62 1.74
CA ASP A 238 -19.05 -8.55 0.59
C ASP A 238 -17.61 -8.59 1.11
N ASP A 239 -16.94 -9.71 0.88
CA ASP A 239 -15.53 -9.93 1.18
C ASP A 239 -14.73 -10.25 -0.09
N TYR A 240 -15.35 -10.11 -1.27
CA TYR A 240 -14.80 -10.47 -2.58
C TYR A 240 -14.21 -11.90 -2.67
N GLY A 241 -14.67 -12.85 -1.84
CA GLY A 241 -14.10 -14.20 -1.74
C GLY A 241 -12.65 -14.20 -1.27
N CYS A 242 -12.23 -13.16 -0.55
CA CYS A 242 -10.85 -12.93 -0.14
C CYS A 242 -10.54 -13.43 1.29
N ASN A 243 -11.51 -14.05 1.97
CA ASN A 243 -11.28 -14.78 3.21
C ASN A 243 -11.19 -16.29 2.95
N PRO A 244 -9.99 -16.87 2.78
CA PRO A 244 -9.87 -18.29 2.46
C PRO A 244 -10.25 -19.22 3.62
N LEU A 245 -10.48 -18.71 4.83
CA LEU A 245 -10.82 -19.54 5.99
C LEU A 245 -12.14 -20.30 5.78
N GLU A 246 -13.09 -19.74 5.04
CA GLU A 246 -14.36 -20.41 4.75
C GLU A 246 -14.21 -21.71 3.94
N PHE A 247 -13.09 -21.86 3.24
CA PHE A 247 -12.78 -23.04 2.44
C PHE A 247 -12.17 -24.19 3.25
N PHE A 248 -11.81 -23.97 4.52
CA PHE A 248 -11.24 -25.00 5.38
C PHE A 248 -12.33 -25.79 6.11
N LYS A 249 -12.17 -27.11 6.13
CA LYS A 249 -13.11 -28.03 6.80
C LYS A 249 -13.28 -27.70 8.28
N ALA A 250 -12.21 -27.27 8.96
CA ALA A 250 -12.25 -26.87 10.36
C ALA A 250 -13.21 -25.71 10.64
N TYR A 251 -13.33 -24.77 9.70
CA TYR A 251 -14.21 -23.60 9.80
C TYR A 251 -15.64 -23.93 9.35
N GLN A 252 -15.80 -24.79 8.35
CA GLN A 252 -17.10 -25.30 7.92
C GLN A 252 -17.78 -26.14 9.02
N ASP A 253 -17.00 -26.88 9.81
CA ASP A 253 -17.49 -27.67 10.95
C ASP A 253 -17.63 -26.85 12.24
N ALA A 254 -17.12 -25.62 12.26
CA ALA A 254 -17.08 -24.78 13.43
C ALA A 254 -18.49 -24.31 13.81
N GLY A 255 -18.99 -24.76 14.96
CA GLY A 255 -20.26 -24.29 15.50
C GLY A 255 -20.23 -22.77 15.76
N PRO A 256 -21.38 -22.08 15.79
CA PRO A 256 -21.46 -20.61 15.84
C PRO A 256 -20.83 -19.98 17.09
N ASN A 257 -20.67 -20.76 18.17
CA ASN A 257 -20.04 -20.31 19.42
C ASN A 257 -18.55 -20.66 19.53
N SER A 258 -17.97 -21.30 18.51
CA SER A 258 -16.55 -21.62 18.49
C SER A 258 -15.71 -20.38 18.18
N PRO A 259 -14.46 -20.30 18.70
CA PRO A 259 -13.56 -19.19 18.35
C PRO A 259 -13.30 -19.08 16.85
N LEU A 260 -13.19 -20.21 16.13
CA LEU A 260 -12.95 -20.20 14.68
C LEU A 260 -14.10 -19.54 13.91
N HIS A 261 -15.35 -19.83 14.28
CA HIS A 261 -16.51 -19.20 13.66
C HIS A 261 -16.62 -17.72 14.08
N GLN A 262 -16.57 -17.43 15.38
CA GLN A 262 -16.75 -16.07 15.91
C GLN A 262 -15.68 -15.09 15.44
N HIS A 263 -14.44 -15.56 15.29
CA HIS A 263 -13.33 -14.71 14.92
C HIS A 263 -12.91 -14.81 13.45
N GLY A 264 -13.24 -15.91 12.77
CA GLY A 264 -12.83 -16.15 11.38
C GLY A 264 -13.93 -15.97 10.33
N LEU A 265 -15.20 -16.19 10.68
CA LEU A 265 -16.30 -16.21 9.71
C LEU A 265 -17.41 -15.18 10.00
N ALA A 266 -17.56 -14.75 11.26
CA ALA A 266 -18.67 -13.88 11.65
C ALA A 266 -18.63 -12.54 10.91
N ILE A 267 -19.75 -12.18 10.29
CA ILE A 267 -19.94 -10.88 9.64
C ILE A 267 -20.29 -9.82 10.70
N GLY A 268 -19.54 -8.73 10.72
CA GLY A 268 -19.71 -7.63 11.68
C GLY A 268 -20.23 -6.35 11.02
N PRO A 269 -20.58 -5.33 11.82
CA PRO A 269 -20.78 -3.97 11.32
C PRO A 269 -19.54 -3.45 10.57
N ALA A 270 -19.75 -2.68 9.50
CA ALA A 270 -18.67 -2.16 8.65
C ALA A 270 -17.63 -1.31 9.41
N ASP A 271 -18.06 -0.65 10.49
CA ASP A 271 -17.25 0.21 11.35
C ASP A 271 -16.68 -0.52 12.59
N ARG A 272 -16.79 -1.85 12.65
CA ARG A 272 -16.37 -2.63 13.82
C ARG A 272 -14.87 -2.47 14.13
N PHE A 273 -14.03 -2.44 13.10
CA PHE A 273 -12.59 -2.22 13.25
C PHE A 273 -12.32 -0.84 13.86
N GLU A 274 -12.93 0.21 13.29
CA GLU A 274 -12.79 1.58 13.76
C GLU A 274 -13.24 1.72 15.21
N TYR A 275 -14.37 1.10 15.56
CA TYR A 275 -14.84 1.04 16.94
C TYR A 275 -13.83 0.37 17.87
N ASP A 276 -13.29 -0.79 17.52
CA ASP A 276 -12.32 -1.50 18.36
C ASP A 276 -10.99 -0.74 18.49
N ALA A 277 -10.52 -0.10 17.42
CA ALA A 277 -9.33 0.76 17.42
C ALA A 277 -9.51 1.98 18.35
N LEU A 278 -10.63 2.69 18.24
CA LEU A 278 -10.91 3.86 19.08
C LEU A 278 -10.98 3.52 20.58
N HIS A 279 -11.45 2.31 20.92
CA HIS A 279 -11.69 1.90 22.30
C HIS A 279 -10.58 1.02 22.91
N ASP A 280 -9.42 0.89 22.25
CA ASP A 280 -8.32 0.02 22.68
C ASP A 280 -8.75 -1.45 22.89
N ARG A 281 -9.46 -1.99 21.90
CA ARG A 281 -10.03 -3.36 21.88
C ARG A 281 -9.53 -4.22 20.71
N LEU A 282 -8.55 -3.74 19.94
CA LEU A 282 -7.98 -4.54 18.88
C LEU A 282 -7.40 -5.85 19.45
N PRO A 283 -7.59 -7.00 18.78
CA PRO A 283 -6.90 -8.23 19.15
C PRO A 283 -5.40 -8.12 18.90
N THR A 284 -4.63 -9.13 19.30
CA THR A 284 -3.19 -9.17 18.99
C THR A 284 -2.98 -9.14 17.48
N ILE A 285 -3.79 -9.92 16.74
CA ILE A 285 -3.74 -10.00 15.27
C ILE A 285 -5.10 -9.62 14.66
N SER A 286 -5.12 -8.57 13.84
CA SER A 286 -6.32 -8.15 13.11
C SER A 286 -6.09 -8.35 11.62
N TRP A 287 -6.93 -9.14 10.96
CA TRP A 287 -6.97 -9.18 9.50
C TRP A 287 -8.15 -8.36 9.01
N ILE A 288 -7.96 -7.52 8.00
CA ILE A 288 -9.02 -6.71 7.40
C ILE A 288 -9.22 -7.19 5.97
N ILE A 289 -10.46 -7.58 5.64
CA ILE A 289 -10.86 -7.92 4.28
C ILE A 289 -11.62 -6.74 3.68
N PRO A 290 -11.12 -6.12 2.60
CA PRO A 290 -11.84 -5.07 1.89
C PRO A 290 -13.08 -5.66 1.17
N THR A 291 -14.09 -4.82 0.98
CA THR A 291 -15.21 -5.15 0.07
C THR A 291 -14.74 -5.07 -1.39
N SER A 292 -15.53 -5.60 -2.33
CA SER A 292 -15.17 -5.57 -3.76
C SER A 292 -14.83 -4.16 -4.25
N PRO A 293 -15.61 -3.10 -3.98
CA PRO A 293 -15.26 -1.74 -4.44
C PRO A 293 -14.01 -1.13 -3.77
N GLN A 294 -13.57 -1.69 -2.63
CA GLN A 294 -12.49 -1.16 -1.80
C GLN A 294 -11.18 -1.94 -1.95
N CYS A 295 -11.21 -3.09 -2.65
CA CYS A 295 -10.08 -4.00 -2.72
C CYS A 295 -8.97 -3.55 -3.66
N GLU A 296 -9.22 -2.56 -4.53
CA GLU A 296 -8.30 -2.14 -5.61
C GLU A 296 -8.03 -3.20 -6.69
N HIS A 297 -8.79 -4.30 -6.79
CA HIS A 297 -8.73 -5.15 -7.99
C HIS A 297 -8.92 -4.27 -9.25
N PRO A 298 -8.22 -4.50 -10.37
CA PRO A 298 -8.15 -3.54 -11.50
C PRO A 298 -9.48 -3.07 -12.09
N ASP A 299 -10.54 -3.88 -11.98
CA ASP A 299 -11.91 -3.48 -12.33
C ASP A 299 -12.51 -2.41 -11.40
N TYR A 300 -11.89 -2.19 -10.23
CA TYR A 300 -12.19 -1.18 -9.22
C TYR A 300 -11.04 -0.15 -9.09
N ILE A 301 -11.33 0.94 -8.37
CA ILE A 301 -10.49 2.13 -8.39
C ILE A 301 -9.51 2.21 -7.20
N PRO A 302 -8.21 2.46 -7.42
CA PRO A 302 -7.24 2.76 -6.36
C PRO A 302 -7.68 3.87 -5.40
N ALA A 303 -8.45 4.85 -5.87
CA ALA A 303 -8.96 5.92 -5.03
C ALA A 303 -9.95 5.44 -3.93
N ALA A 304 -10.69 4.36 -4.18
CA ALA A 304 -11.61 3.78 -3.18
C ALA A 304 -10.85 2.98 -2.13
N GLY A 305 -9.82 2.23 -2.55
CA GLY A 305 -8.90 1.57 -1.62
C GLY A 305 -8.11 2.56 -0.77
N ALA A 306 -7.66 3.68 -1.36
CA ALA A 306 -7.05 4.78 -0.60
C ALA A 306 -7.97 5.31 0.50
N ASP A 307 -9.23 5.60 0.19
CA ASP A 307 -10.22 6.09 1.16
C ASP A 307 -10.51 5.07 2.26
N PHE A 308 -10.60 3.79 1.91
CA PHE A 308 -10.78 2.69 2.86
C PHE A 308 -9.58 2.56 3.81
N VAL A 309 -8.36 2.50 3.28
CA VAL A 309 -7.12 2.41 4.08
C VAL A 309 -6.97 3.64 4.97
N ALA A 310 -7.26 4.84 4.45
CA ALA A 310 -7.23 6.08 5.23
C ALA A 310 -8.14 6.01 6.45
N SER A 311 -9.38 5.52 6.31
CA SER A 311 -10.30 5.41 7.46
C SER A 311 -9.78 4.48 8.54
N LYS A 312 -9.12 3.37 8.17
CA LYS A 312 -8.54 2.43 9.13
C LYS A 312 -7.34 3.04 9.86
N LEU A 313 -6.46 3.73 9.14
CA LEU A 313 -5.31 4.41 9.73
C LEU A 313 -5.74 5.57 10.65
N ASP A 314 -6.74 6.35 10.23
CA ASP A 314 -7.31 7.42 11.03
C ASP A 314 -7.91 6.90 12.35
N ALA A 315 -8.62 5.76 12.31
CA ALA A 315 -9.18 5.17 13.52
C ALA A 315 -8.12 4.66 14.51
N ILE A 316 -7.03 4.08 14.01
CA ILE A 316 -5.86 3.70 14.84
C ILE A 316 -5.22 4.96 15.43
N ALA A 317 -4.97 5.98 14.62
CA ALA A 317 -4.27 7.20 15.03
C ALA A 317 -5.09 8.11 15.95
N ALA A 318 -6.42 8.04 15.88
CA ALA A 318 -7.34 8.77 16.76
C ALA A 318 -7.19 8.36 18.24
N ASN A 319 -6.64 7.17 18.52
CA ASN A 319 -6.23 6.76 19.86
C ASN A 319 -4.70 6.63 19.94
N PRO A 320 -3.99 7.64 20.51
CA PRO A 320 -2.52 7.62 20.60
C PRO A 320 -1.94 6.43 21.35
N ASP A 321 -2.67 5.90 22.34
CA ASP A 321 -2.24 4.73 23.12
C ASP A 321 -2.30 3.45 22.26
N VAL A 322 -3.19 3.38 21.27
CA VAL A 322 -3.29 2.28 20.28
C VAL A 322 -2.27 2.44 19.16
N TRP A 323 -2.13 3.64 18.59
CA TRP A 323 -1.11 3.94 17.58
C TRP A 323 0.30 3.54 18.07
N ALA A 324 0.66 3.91 19.30
CA ALA A 324 1.98 3.66 19.89
C ALA A 324 2.39 2.17 19.99
N LYS A 325 1.44 1.24 19.84
CA LYS A 325 1.64 -0.21 19.98
C LYS A 325 1.17 -1.03 18.77
N THR A 326 0.93 -0.37 17.64
CA THR A 326 0.38 -1.00 16.43
C THR A 326 1.38 -1.00 15.27
N VAL A 327 1.44 -2.13 14.58
CA VAL A 327 2.06 -2.27 13.26
C VAL A 327 0.95 -2.60 12.27
N VAL A 328 0.81 -1.78 11.23
CA VAL A 328 -0.06 -2.10 10.10
C VAL A 328 0.81 -2.58 8.94
N VAL A 329 0.53 -3.77 8.44
CA VAL A 329 1.09 -4.32 7.21
C VAL A 329 0.05 -4.13 6.11
N LEU A 330 0.29 -3.17 5.23
CA LEU A 330 -0.50 -2.99 4.01
C LEU A 330 0.24 -3.69 2.87
N ASN A 331 -0.32 -4.78 2.36
CA ASN A 331 0.26 -5.51 1.23
C ASN A 331 -0.82 -5.84 0.18
N TYR A 332 -0.40 -6.46 -0.92
CA TYR A 332 -1.25 -6.90 -2.00
C TYR A 332 -1.07 -8.41 -2.17
N ASP A 333 -2.09 -9.09 -2.69
CA ASP A 333 -2.10 -10.54 -2.86
C ASP A 333 -1.28 -10.99 -4.09
N GLU A 334 -1.48 -10.37 -5.24
CA GLU A 334 -0.76 -10.65 -6.49
C GLU A 334 -0.78 -9.43 -7.42
N ASN A 335 -0.34 -9.57 -8.68
CA ASN A 335 -0.05 -8.45 -9.57
C ASN A 335 -1.10 -8.20 -10.66
N ASP A 336 -2.19 -8.95 -10.75
CA ASP A 336 -3.15 -9.02 -11.87
C ASP A 336 -2.51 -9.44 -13.20
N GLY A 337 -1.23 -9.82 -13.20
CA GLY A 337 -0.41 -9.88 -14.40
C GLY A 337 0.17 -8.54 -14.83
N LEU A 338 -0.01 -7.44 -14.11
CA LEU A 338 0.72 -6.19 -14.33
C LEU A 338 2.22 -6.42 -14.22
N PHE A 339 2.96 -5.85 -15.15
CA PHE A 339 4.40 -6.05 -15.31
C PHE A 339 5.19 -5.56 -14.09
N ASP A 340 6.21 -6.32 -13.73
CA ASP A 340 7.30 -5.89 -12.85
C ASP A 340 8.61 -6.43 -13.40
N HIS A 341 9.66 -5.61 -13.33
CA HIS A 341 10.94 -5.93 -13.94
C HIS A 341 11.79 -6.91 -13.13
N MET A 342 11.50 -7.08 -11.83
CA MET A 342 12.32 -7.92 -10.97
C MET A 342 12.03 -9.40 -11.22
N VAL A 343 13.08 -10.15 -11.55
CA VAL A 343 13.01 -11.62 -11.56
C VAL A 343 12.81 -12.09 -10.12
N PRO A 344 11.72 -12.79 -9.80
CA PRO A 344 11.47 -13.20 -8.43
C PRO A 344 12.40 -14.33 -7.99
N PRO A 345 12.73 -14.44 -6.69
CA PRO A 345 13.52 -15.56 -6.17
C PRO A 345 12.83 -16.91 -6.44
N MET A 346 13.48 -17.79 -7.20
CA MET A 346 12.95 -19.11 -7.55
C MET A 346 13.65 -20.24 -6.78
N PRO A 347 12.92 -21.28 -6.35
CA PRO A 347 13.49 -22.44 -5.70
C PRO A 347 14.30 -23.26 -6.70
N PRO A 348 15.46 -23.82 -6.28
CA PRO A 348 16.16 -24.83 -7.08
C PRO A 348 15.24 -26.01 -7.41
N ALA A 349 15.40 -26.58 -8.61
CA ALA A 349 14.63 -27.75 -9.03
C ALA A 349 14.69 -28.89 -7.99
N GLY A 350 13.52 -29.46 -7.65
CA GLY A 350 13.41 -30.54 -6.67
C GLY A 350 13.40 -30.09 -5.20
N THR A 351 13.35 -28.77 -4.94
CA THR A 351 13.14 -28.26 -3.57
C THR A 351 11.80 -28.81 -3.03
N PRO A 352 11.80 -29.49 -1.86
CA PRO A 352 10.57 -30.01 -1.27
C PRO A 352 9.52 -28.92 -1.03
N ASP A 353 8.26 -29.25 -1.31
CA ASP A 353 7.09 -28.38 -1.07
C ASP A 353 7.11 -27.03 -1.82
N GLU A 354 7.92 -26.89 -2.86
CA GLU A 354 8.01 -25.65 -3.67
C GLU A 354 7.73 -25.86 -5.16
N PHE A 355 7.18 -27.01 -5.53
CA PHE A 355 6.83 -27.34 -6.91
C PHE A 355 5.44 -27.97 -7.01
N VAL A 356 4.70 -27.62 -8.06
CA VAL A 356 3.46 -28.26 -8.47
C VAL A 356 3.62 -28.74 -9.90
N THR A 357 3.47 -30.05 -10.13
CA THR A 357 3.58 -30.66 -11.48
C THR A 357 4.88 -30.30 -12.23
N GLY A 358 5.99 -30.11 -11.51
CA GLY A 358 7.31 -29.78 -12.08
C GLY A 358 7.54 -28.28 -12.35
N LEU A 359 6.54 -27.43 -12.11
CA LEU A 359 6.68 -25.97 -12.14
C LEU A 359 6.93 -25.44 -10.72
N PRO A 360 7.82 -24.45 -10.54
CA PRO A 360 8.02 -23.82 -9.24
C PRO A 360 6.75 -23.09 -8.80
N ILE A 361 6.46 -23.08 -7.50
CA ILE A 361 5.27 -22.35 -7.00
C ILE A 361 5.48 -20.84 -7.11
N GLY A 362 6.68 -20.38 -6.75
CA GLY A 362 7.05 -18.99 -6.66
C GLY A 362 8.44 -18.86 -6.01
N ALA A 363 8.88 -17.72 -5.51
CA ALA A 363 8.07 -16.51 -5.34
C ALA A 363 7.46 -16.03 -6.65
N GLY A 364 6.28 -15.44 -6.53
CA GLY A 364 5.61 -14.75 -7.59
C GLY A 364 6.16 -13.34 -7.80
N ILE A 365 5.41 -12.54 -8.52
CA ILE A 365 5.80 -11.19 -8.94
C ILE A 365 5.84 -10.24 -7.75
N ARG A 366 6.68 -9.21 -7.83
CA ARG A 366 6.76 -8.20 -6.79
C ARG A 366 5.46 -7.40 -6.70
N VAL A 367 4.96 -7.24 -5.48
CA VAL A 367 3.72 -6.51 -5.16
C VAL A 367 3.99 -5.45 -4.10
N PRO A 368 3.20 -4.37 -4.03
CA PRO A 368 3.39 -3.35 -3.01
C PRO A 368 3.29 -3.91 -1.59
N CYS A 369 4.17 -3.45 -0.71
CA CYS A 369 4.06 -3.67 0.73
C CYS A 369 4.60 -2.46 1.48
N THR A 370 3.82 -1.90 2.40
CA THR A 370 4.19 -0.77 3.26
C THR A 370 3.91 -1.11 4.71
N ILE A 371 4.89 -0.87 5.57
CA ILE A 371 4.79 -1.09 7.01
C ILE A 371 4.49 0.25 7.68
N VAL A 372 3.25 0.48 8.09
CA VAL A 372 2.78 1.73 8.69
C VAL A 372 2.75 1.58 10.21
N SER A 373 3.60 2.33 10.90
CA SER A 373 3.80 2.20 12.35
C SER A 373 4.51 3.44 12.91
N PRO A 374 4.43 3.73 14.23
CA PRO A 374 5.20 4.80 14.85
C PRO A 374 6.72 4.70 14.60
N TRP A 375 7.25 3.49 14.41
CA TRP A 375 8.70 3.22 14.28
C TRP A 375 9.22 3.27 12.84
N THR A 376 8.33 3.19 11.85
CA THR A 376 8.70 3.12 10.43
C THR A 376 8.66 4.47 9.73
N ARG A 377 8.40 5.56 10.45
CA ARG A 377 8.39 6.90 9.87
C ARG A 377 9.78 7.33 9.41
N GLY A 378 9.87 7.79 8.16
CA GLY A 378 11.10 8.32 7.57
C GLY A 378 11.27 8.12 6.07
N GLY A 379 10.33 7.42 5.40
CA GLY A 379 10.46 7.12 3.98
C GLY A 379 11.63 6.18 3.70
N TYR A 380 11.72 5.12 4.50
CA TYR A 380 12.74 4.08 4.38
C TYR A 380 12.34 3.08 3.30
N VAL A 381 13.33 2.46 2.69
CA VAL A 381 13.13 1.37 1.73
C VAL A 381 13.77 0.12 2.31
N ALA A 382 12.96 -0.92 2.52
CA ALA A 382 13.43 -2.23 2.94
C ALA A 382 13.67 -3.11 1.71
N THR A 383 14.94 -3.45 1.48
CA THR A 383 15.41 -4.16 0.28
C THR A 383 15.64 -5.65 0.50
N GLU A 384 15.44 -6.15 1.72
CA GLU A 384 15.48 -7.59 2.01
C GLU A 384 14.32 -8.29 1.27
N PRO A 385 14.53 -9.46 0.65
CA PRO A 385 13.44 -10.20 0.02
C PRO A 385 12.39 -10.62 1.04
N PHE A 386 11.11 -10.36 0.76
CA PHE A 386 9.98 -10.80 1.56
C PHE A 386 8.92 -11.48 0.68
N ASP A 387 8.04 -12.27 1.28
CA ASP A 387 6.83 -12.77 0.65
C ASP A 387 5.64 -12.80 1.63
N HIS A 388 4.48 -13.34 1.27
CA HIS A 388 3.35 -13.41 2.21
C HIS A 388 3.66 -14.22 3.48
N THR A 389 4.61 -15.17 3.44
CA THR A 389 5.03 -15.89 4.64
C THR A 389 5.83 -15.02 5.60
N SER A 390 6.44 -13.94 5.13
CA SER A 390 7.12 -12.95 5.98
C SER A 390 6.15 -12.28 6.96
N VAL A 391 4.87 -12.11 6.61
CA VAL A 391 3.84 -11.61 7.55
C VAL A 391 3.59 -12.60 8.66
N LEU A 392 3.45 -13.89 8.33
CA LEU A 392 3.30 -14.93 9.34
C LEU A 392 4.50 -14.97 10.27
N ARG A 393 5.72 -14.83 9.74
CA ARG A 393 6.96 -14.81 10.52
C ARG A 393 7.12 -13.56 11.40
N LEU A 394 6.60 -12.41 10.98
CA LEU A 394 6.48 -11.25 11.87
C LEU A 394 5.60 -11.57 13.08
N ILE A 395 4.47 -12.26 12.83
CA ILE A 395 3.59 -12.69 13.91
C ILE A 395 4.27 -13.74 14.80
N GLU A 396 5.07 -14.67 14.23
CA GLU A 396 5.91 -15.59 15.02
C GLU A 396 6.86 -14.83 15.94
N ALA A 397 7.52 -13.79 15.41
CA ALA A 397 8.50 -12.99 16.16
C ALA A 397 7.87 -12.22 17.34
N VAL A 398 6.61 -11.78 17.18
CA VAL A 398 5.88 -11.04 18.23
C VAL A 398 5.21 -11.97 19.24
N THR A 399 4.66 -13.11 18.79
CA THR A 399 3.80 -13.98 19.62
C THR A 399 4.51 -15.23 20.13
N GLY A 400 5.58 -15.66 19.48
CA GLY A 400 6.23 -16.96 19.70
C GLY A 400 5.50 -18.16 19.07
N VAL A 401 4.39 -17.96 18.36
CA VAL A 401 3.59 -19.04 17.75
C VAL A 401 4.09 -19.33 16.34
N ARG A 402 4.73 -20.48 16.12
CA ARG A 402 5.32 -20.88 14.83
C ARG A 402 4.30 -21.46 13.84
N GLU A 403 4.33 -21.00 12.58
CA GLU A 403 3.62 -21.58 11.43
C GLU A 403 4.42 -22.72 10.80
N THR A 404 4.03 -23.96 11.05
CA THR A 404 4.81 -25.14 10.65
C THR A 404 4.72 -25.47 9.16
N ASN A 405 3.78 -24.90 8.42
CA ASN A 405 3.58 -25.19 7.00
C ASN A 405 4.57 -24.45 6.09
N ILE A 406 5.21 -23.37 6.55
CA ILE A 406 6.19 -22.63 5.74
C ILE A 406 7.40 -23.52 5.48
N SER A 407 7.70 -23.74 4.20
CA SER A 407 8.81 -24.58 3.76
C SER A 407 10.17 -24.07 4.27
N ASP A 408 11.10 -25.01 4.37
CA ASP A 408 12.49 -24.74 4.73
C ASP A 408 13.18 -23.76 3.76
N TRP A 409 12.84 -23.81 2.47
CA TRP A 409 13.38 -22.88 1.49
C TRP A 409 12.88 -21.47 1.73
N ARG A 410 11.56 -21.25 1.90
CA ARG A 410 11.00 -19.91 2.17
C ARG A 410 11.56 -19.29 3.44
N ARG A 411 11.73 -20.08 4.50
CA ARG A 411 12.31 -19.60 5.76
C ARG A 411 13.75 -19.09 5.61
N ARG A 412 14.51 -19.63 4.66
CA ARG A 412 15.89 -19.20 4.35
C ARG A 412 15.95 -18.07 3.34
N THR A 413 15.00 -18.01 2.41
CA THR A 413 15.02 -17.07 1.28
C THR A 413 14.42 -15.72 1.62
N PHE A 414 13.33 -15.70 2.37
CA PHE A 414 12.59 -14.47 2.70
C PHE A 414 12.84 -14.05 4.14
N GLY A 415 12.78 -12.76 4.43
CA GLY A 415 12.86 -12.21 5.78
C GLY A 415 11.58 -12.41 6.59
N ASP A 416 11.55 -11.92 7.82
CA ASP A 416 10.40 -11.97 8.73
C ASP A 416 9.78 -10.58 8.98
N LEU A 417 10.06 -9.61 8.10
CA LEU A 417 9.69 -8.19 8.16
C LEU A 417 10.24 -7.42 9.37
N THR A 418 10.97 -8.03 10.30
CA THR A 418 11.48 -7.29 11.48
C THR A 418 12.51 -6.23 11.10
N SER A 419 13.27 -6.44 10.02
CA SER A 419 14.20 -5.46 9.45
C SER A 419 13.50 -4.22 8.86
N ALA A 420 12.21 -4.31 8.51
CA ALA A 420 11.43 -3.21 7.97
C ALA A 420 10.81 -2.30 9.05
N LEU A 421 10.81 -2.73 10.32
CA LEU A 421 10.16 -2.00 11.42
C LEU A 421 10.95 -0.80 11.94
N GLY A 422 12.26 -0.75 11.69
CA GLY A 422 13.11 0.33 12.22
C GLY A 422 13.11 0.41 13.76
N LEU A 423 12.94 -0.73 14.44
CA LEU A 423 12.93 -0.80 15.91
C LEU A 423 14.22 -0.20 16.50
N GLY A 424 14.06 0.57 17.58
CA GLY A 424 15.10 1.42 18.17
C GLY A 424 14.99 2.90 17.79
N ASN A 425 14.21 3.24 16.75
CA ASN A 425 13.81 4.61 16.48
C ASN A 425 12.78 5.11 17.50
N SER A 426 12.77 6.42 17.78
CA SER A 426 11.74 7.03 18.62
C SER A 426 10.38 6.97 17.92
N ALA A 427 9.37 6.41 18.61
CA ALA A 427 7.99 6.38 18.12
C ALA A 427 7.51 7.78 17.72
N GLN A 428 6.95 7.90 16.51
CA GLN A 428 6.46 9.15 15.93
C GLN A 428 4.93 9.12 15.78
N PRO A 429 4.23 10.28 15.82
CA PRO A 429 2.80 10.35 15.51
C PRO A 429 2.52 10.00 14.03
N LEU A 430 1.28 9.74 13.64
CA LEU A 430 0.90 9.64 12.22
C LEU A 430 1.22 10.98 11.50
N PRO A 431 1.85 10.99 10.30
CA PRO A 431 1.96 12.21 9.50
C PRO A 431 0.59 12.67 9.02
N PRO A 432 0.44 13.95 8.65
CA PRO A 432 -0.68 14.33 7.79
C PRO A 432 -0.57 13.54 6.47
N LEU A 433 -1.63 12.83 6.11
CA LEU A 433 -1.77 12.15 4.83
C LEU A 433 -2.70 12.96 3.91
N PRO A 434 -2.59 12.85 2.57
CA PRO A 434 -3.48 13.53 1.65
C PRO A 434 -4.95 13.13 1.88
N PRO A 435 -5.90 14.06 1.74
CA PRO A 435 -7.32 13.74 1.83
C PRO A 435 -7.76 12.85 0.65
N THR A 436 -8.64 11.88 0.91
CA THR A 436 -9.04 10.83 -0.05
C THR A 436 -10.40 11.05 -0.71
N LYS A 437 -11.34 11.72 -0.02
CA LYS A 437 -12.73 11.85 -0.50
C LYS A 437 -12.88 12.59 -1.83
N ALA A 438 -12.19 13.71 -2.00
CA ALA A 438 -12.25 14.46 -3.26
C ALA A 438 -11.59 13.70 -4.43
N PRO A 439 -10.39 13.11 -4.28
CA PRO A 439 -9.82 12.21 -5.28
C PRO A 439 -10.73 11.02 -5.63
N LEU A 440 -11.41 10.42 -4.65
CA LEU A 440 -12.37 9.33 -4.89
C LEU A 440 -13.50 9.77 -5.82
N TRP A 441 -14.19 10.87 -5.52
CA TRP A 441 -15.26 11.37 -6.39
C TRP A 441 -14.76 11.75 -7.79
N GLN A 442 -13.54 12.29 -7.89
CA GLN A 442 -12.92 12.59 -9.17
C GLN A 442 -12.63 11.31 -9.97
N ALA A 443 -12.13 10.26 -9.32
CA ALA A 443 -11.86 8.97 -9.94
C ALA A 443 -13.16 8.32 -10.45
N GLU A 444 -14.21 8.28 -9.63
CA GLU A 444 -15.54 7.78 -10.03
C GLU A 444 -16.09 8.53 -11.25
N TYR A 445 -15.93 9.87 -11.26
CA TYR A 445 -16.31 10.68 -12.40
C TYR A 445 -15.47 10.35 -13.64
N ASN A 446 -14.15 10.28 -13.50
CA ASN A 446 -13.23 10.06 -14.61
C ASN A 446 -13.43 8.69 -15.27
N VAL A 447 -13.59 7.62 -14.48
CA VAL A 447 -13.86 6.27 -15.01
C VAL A 447 -15.12 6.25 -15.88
N LYS A 448 -16.15 7.00 -15.49
CA LYS A 448 -17.43 7.03 -16.22
C LYS A 448 -17.42 7.91 -17.46
N HIS A 449 -16.61 8.97 -17.51
CA HIS A 449 -16.74 10.03 -18.51
C HIS A 449 -15.51 10.23 -19.40
N LEU A 450 -14.32 9.73 -19.01
CA LEU A 450 -13.10 9.85 -19.80
C LEU A 450 -12.88 8.62 -20.68
N PRO A 451 -12.14 8.74 -21.80
CA PRO A 451 -11.83 7.60 -22.65
C PRO A 451 -10.84 6.65 -21.98
N ARG A 452 -10.80 5.39 -22.46
CA ARG A 452 -9.75 4.44 -22.10
C ARG A 452 -8.37 4.95 -22.50
N ALA A 453 -7.34 4.58 -21.74
CA ALA A 453 -5.96 4.88 -22.10
C ALA A 453 -5.60 4.28 -23.47
N GLN A 454 -4.89 5.07 -24.26
CA GLN A 454 -4.38 4.63 -25.55
C GLN A 454 -3.07 3.87 -25.38
N ILE A 455 -2.98 2.70 -25.99
CA ILE A 455 -1.74 1.92 -26.01
C ILE A 455 -0.75 2.61 -26.96
N PRO A 456 0.49 2.92 -26.51
CA PRO A 456 1.48 3.57 -27.35
C PRO A 456 1.88 2.76 -28.59
N GLY A 457 2.06 3.45 -29.73
CA GLY A 457 2.62 2.91 -30.97
C GLY A 457 4.15 3.04 -31.02
N ALA A 458 4.73 3.61 -32.09
CA ALA A 458 6.19 3.82 -32.23
C ALA A 458 6.74 5.02 -31.41
N ALA A 459 5.87 5.92 -30.94
CA ALA A 459 6.27 7.12 -30.23
C ALA A 459 6.32 6.89 -28.71
N GLN A 460 7.19 5.97 -28.27
CA GLN A 460 7.33 5.59 -26.87
C GLN A 460 8.58 6.19 -26.24
N THR A 461 8.50 6.49 -24.94
CA THR A 461 9.64 6.94 -24.14
C THR A 461 9.79 6.04 -22.93
N PRO A 462 11.02 5.57 -22.60
CA PRO A 462 11.24 4.83 -21.37
C PRO A 462 10.75 5.63 -20.16
N PRO A 463 10.03 5.00 -19.22
CA PRO A 463 9.71 5.64 -17.96
C PRO A 463 11.01 5.87 -17.17
N HIS A 464 10.99 6.88 -16.31
CA HIS A 464 12.10 7.23 -15.44
C HIS A 464 11.56 7.55 -14.04
N GLN A 465 12.37 7.29 -13.03
CA GLN A 465 12.09 7.70 -11.67
C GLN A 465 12.22 9.22 -11.56
N GLY A 466 11.35 9.82 -10.75
CA GLY A 466 11.47 11.25 -10.45
C GLY A 466 12.77 11.58 -9.69
N VAL A 467 13.02 12.87 -9.48
CA VAL A 467 14.05 13.29 -8.52
C VAL A 467 13.45 13.21 -7.12
N ARG A 468 14.17 12.63 -6.15
CA ARG A 468 13.77 12.65 -4.74
C ARG A 468 13.82 14.10 -4.23
N SER A 469 12.74 14.86 -4.41
CA SER A 469 12.54 16.05 -3.60
C SER A 469 12.22 15.56 -2.19
N ARG A 470 13.18 15.64 -1.26
CA ARG A 470 12.76 15.85 0.13
C ARG A 470 12.04 17.19 0.09
N ILE A 471 10.71 17.15 0.04
CA ILE A 471 9.94 18.27 0.55
C ILE A 471 10.27 18.23 2.05
N ASP A 472 11.30 18.96 2.44
CA ASP A 472 11.38 19.46 3.80
C ASP A 472 10.12 20.32 3.91
N GLU A 473 9.04 19.75 4.45
CA GLU A 473 7.96 20.54 5.02
C GLU A 473 8.53 21.22 6.26
N THR A 474 9.49 22.13 6.07
CA THR A 474 9.65 23.23 7.00
C THR A 474 8.31 23.97 6.94
N LEU A 475 7.47 23.73 7.95
CA LEU A 475 6.39 24.61 8.36
C LEU A 475 6.95 26.04 8.42
N THR A 476 6.96 26.70 7.28
CA THR A 476 7.27 28.12 7.18
C THR A 476 5.99 28.79 7.63
N THR A 477 5.92 29.03 8.93
CA THR A 477 4.92 29.94 9.46
C THR A 477 5.24 31.31 8.86
N HIS A 478 4.51 31.69 7.82
CA HIS A 478 4.56 33.02 7.20
C HIS A 478 3.96 34.09 8.13
N ALA A 479 4.40 34.12 9.40
CA ALA A 479 3.94 35.08 10.40
C ALA A 479 4.31 36.52 10.03
N ALA A 480 5.39 36.70 9.25
CA ALA A 480 5.80 38.02 8.75
C ALA A 480 4.86 38.58 7.66
N ASP A 481 4.13 37.72 6.94
CA ASP A 481 3.22 38.14 5.87
C ASP A 481 1.83 38.53 6.39
N PHE A 482 1.53 38.24 7.66
CA PHE A 482 0.27 38.56 8.33
C PHE A 482 0.49 39.27 9.67
N PRO A 483 0.95 40.54 9.67
CA PRO A 483 1.34 41.29 10.87
C PRO A 483 0.20 41.59 11.86
N HIS A 484 -1.05 41.27 11.50
CA HIS A 484 -2.23 41.46 12.36
C HIS A 484 -2.89 40.18 12.86
N GLY A 485 -2.28 39.01 12.59
CA GLY A 485 -2.66 37.74 13.19
C GLY A 485 -3.98 37.15 12.67
N VAL A 486 -3.94 35.88 12.32
CA VAL A 486 -5.11 35.01 12.45
C VAL A 486 -4.66 33.87 13.35
N ALA A 487 -5.17 33.86 14.58
CA ALA A 487 -4.94 32.77 15.50
C ALA A 487 -5.58 31.50 14.93
N GLY A 488 -4.74 30.48 14.71
CA GLY A 488 -5.18 29.10 14.51
C GLY A 488 -5.81 28.80 13.15
N THR A 489 -5.00 28.67 12.11
CA THR A 489 -5.30 27.78 10.97
C THR A 489 -4.00 27.37 10.28
N SER A 490 -3.61 26.12 10.44
CA SER A 490 -2.64 25.46 9.55
C SER A 490 -3.39 24.98 8.32
N PHE A 491 -3.07 25.51 7.14
CA PHE A 491 -3.54 24.98 5.86
C PHE A 491 -2.43 24.09 5.26
N PRO A 492 -2.61 22.78 5.14
CA PRO A 492 -1.78 21.98 4.24
C PRO A 492 -2.29 22.24 2.82
N GLY A 493 -1.54 23.05 2.07
CA GLY A 493 -1.83 23.42 0.69
C GLY A 493 -1.02 22.56 -0.29
N THR A 494 -1.74 21.75 -1.04
CA THR A 494 -1.36 20.97 -2.22
C THR A 494 -0.39 21.73 -3.15
N GLN A 495 0.80 21.19 -3.42
CA GLN A 495 1.66 21.70 -4.49
C GLN A 495 1.35 20.98 -5.80
N LEU A 496 0.42 21.53 -6.57
CA LEU A 496 0.35 21.33 -8.01
C LEU A 496 0.68 22.68 -8.66
N LEU A 497 1.97 23.00 -8.81
CA LEU A 497 2.47 24.11 -9.65
C LEU A 497 3.98 23.99 -9.86
N ALA A 498 4.40 22.90 -10.50
CA ALA A 498 5.70 22.82 -11.17
C ALA A 498 5.52 22.53 -12.68
N ARG A 499 4.56 23.19 -13.31
CA ARG A 499 4.49 23.33 -14.77
C ARG A 499 4.35 24.81 -15.10
N ASN A 500 5.49 25.51 -15.16
CA ASN A 500 5.73 26.71 -15.97
C ASN A 500 7.19 27.20 -15.81
N LYS A 501 8.16 26.30 -15.99
CA LYS A 501 9.57 26.67 -16.17
C LYS A 501 10.22 26.06 -17.42
N ALA A 502 9.52 25.16 -18.12
CA ALA A 502 9.98 24.56 -19.36
C ALA A 502 9.52 25.31 -20.64
N ALA A 503 8.79 26.42 -20.52
CA ALA A 503 8.27 27.19 -21.67
C ALA A 503 8.67 28.69 -21.68
N GLY A 504 9.51 29.17 -20.75
CA GLY A 504 10.13 30.50 -20.88
C GLY A 504 9.25 31.73 -20.69
N GLU A 505 8.01 31.61 -20.18
CA GLU A 505 7.17 32.78 -19.88
C GLU A 505 7.22 33.19 -18.40
N ALA A 506 7.57 34.45 -18.14
CA ALA A 506 7.53 35.04 -16.80
C ALA A 506 6.08 35.44 -16.43
N ALA A 507 5.67 35.14 -15.19
CA ALA A 507 4.40 35.64 -14.66
C ALA A 507 4.41 37.19 -14.59
N PRO A 508 3.29 37.89 -14.86
CA PRO A 508 3.19 39.34 -14.70
C PRO A 508 3.53 39.76 -13.26
N ALA A 509 4.33 40.81 -13.11
CA ALA A 509 4.92 41.23 -11.83
C ALA A 509 3.90 41.75 -10.77
N ASP A 510 2.61 41.76 -11.08
CA ASP A 510 1.58 42.44 -10.30
C ASP A 510 0.32 41.59 -10.02
N LYS A 511 0.32 40.27 -10.31
CA LYS A 511 -0.82 39.40 -10.00
C LYS A 511 -0.45 38.22 -9.10
N ARG A 512 -1.02 38.21 -7.90
CA ARG A 512 -1.04 37.03 -7.02
C ARG A 512 -2.27 36.19 -7.36
N ALA A 513 -2.07 34.94 -7.71
CA ALA A 513 -3.15 33.95 -7.78
C ALA A 513 -3.36 33.36 -6.38
N TYR A 514 -4.59 33.37 -5.88
CA TYR A 514 -4.98 32.66 -4.66
C TYR A 514 -5.99 31.59 -5.05
N VAL A 515 -5.71 30.34 -4.69
CA VAL A 515 -6.69 29.25 -4.74
C VAL A 515 -7.43 29.26 -3.40
N THR A 516 -8.74 29.52 -3.43
CA THR A 516 -9.62 29.46 -2.26
C THR A 516 -10.39 28.15 -2.27
N GLY A 517 -10.07 27.23 -1.35
CA GLY A 517 -10.93 26.09 -1.01
C GLY A 517 -11.77 26.43 0.22
N ILE A 518 -13.10 26.39 0.09
CA ILE A 518 -14.04 26.60 1.21
C ILE A 518 -14.37 25.24 1.82
N VAL A 519 -14.22 25.14 3.15
CA VAL A 519 -14.75 24.06 3.98
C VAL A 519 -15.89 24.64 4.82
N ALA A 520 -17.15 24.29 4.51
CA ALA A 520 -18.24 24.12 5.48
C ALA A 520 -19.59 23.89 4.76
N TYR A 521 -20.35 22.93 5.30
CA TYR A 521 -21.74 22.59 5.02
C TYR A 521 -22.65 23.78 4.66
N SER A 522 -23.19 23.82 3.43
CA SER A 522 -24.42 24.52 3.04
C SER A 522 -24.88 24.04 1.66
N VAL A 523 -26.08 23.47 1.56
CA VAL A 523 -26.75 23.20 0.27
C VAL A 523 -27.32 24.51 -0.25
N SER A 524 -27.11 24.83 -1.53
CA SER A 524 -27.88 25.86 -2.22
C SER A 524 -28.17 25.41 -3.66
N VAL A 525 -29.46 25.33 -3.97
CA VAL A 525 -30.02 25.07 -5.30
C VAL A 525 -29.80 26.32 -6.15
N ILE A 526 -29.25 26.15 -7.36
CA ILE A 526 -29.15 27.24 -8.34
C ILE A 526 -30.27 27.02 -9.38
N ASP A 527 -31.23 27.94 -9.36
CA ASP A 527 -32.21 28.12 -10.43
C ASP A 527 -31.51 28.78 -11.64
N THR A 528 -31.79 28.33 -12.86
CA THR A 528 -31.10 28.78 -14.07
C THR A 528 -32.04 29.56 -15.01
N ALA A 529 -31.55 30.74 -15.47
CA ALA A 529 -31.65 31.35 -16.81
C ALA A 529 -32.01 32.88 -16.80
N PRO A 530 -31.80 33.65 -17.90
CA PRO A 530 -30.47 34.14 -18.34
C PRO A 530 -30.44 35.62 -18.86
N ALA A 531 -29.21 36.12 -19.13
CA ALA A 531 -28.80 37.22 -20.04
C ALA A 531 -29.19 38.68 -19.64
N SER A 532 -28.43 39.76 -19.86
CA SER A 532 -27.50 40.12 -20.93
C SER A 532 -26.79 41.48 -20.65
N CYS A 533 -25.69 41.71 -21.38
CA CYS A 533 -25.11 42.99 -21.86
C CYS A 533 -24.17 43.87 -20.99
N CYS A 534 -23.01 44.16 -21.61
CA CYS A 534 -21.95 45.09 -21.20
C CYS A 534 -22.23 46.56 -21.64
N PRO A 535 -21.53 47.57 -21.07
CA PRO A 535 -21.85 49.01 -21.11
C PRO A 535 -21.07 49.72 -22.26
N PRO A 536 -21.21 51.05 -22.58
CA PRO A 536 -21.02 52.17 -21.63
C PRO A 536 -21.86 53.45 -21.87
N CYS A 537 -22.24 54.17 -20.80
CA CYS A 537 -22.19 55.64 -20.78
C CYS A 537 -22.40 56.22 -19.38
N ARG A 538 -21.43 57.05 -18.99
CA ARG A 538 -21.45 58.25 -18.13
C ARG A 538 -22.75 58.56 -17.36
N VAL A 539 -22.64 58.83 -16.05
CA VAL A 539 -22.68 60.18 -15.45
C VAL A 539 -22.56 60.08 -13.92
N GLN A 540 -21.77 61.01 -13.38
CA GLN A 540 -21.49 61.33 -11.98
C GLN A 540 -22.69 61.94 -11.22
N CYS A 541 -22.63 61.83 -9.89
CA CYS A 541 -23.33 62.64 -8.86
C CYS A 541 -24.85 62.38 -8.73
N ARG A 542 -25.41 62.13 -7.55
CA ARG A 542 -25.13 62.63 -6.20
C ARG A 542 -25.31 61.56 -5.14
#